data_AF-A0A9X5N6N3-F1
#
_entry.id   AF-A0A9X5N6N3-F1
#
_cell.length_a   1.000
_cell.length_b   1.000
_cell.length_c   1.000
_cell.angle_alpha   90.00
_cell.angle_beta   90.00
_cell.angle_gamma   90.00
#
_symmetry.space_group_name_H-M   'P 1'
#
loop_
_entity.id
_entity.type
_entity.pdbx_description
1 polymer ?
#
loop_
_entity_poly.entity_id
_entity_poly.type
_entity_poly.pdbx_seq_one_letter_code
_entity_poly.pdbx_strand_id
1 'polypeptide(L)' 'MYKQYKEDPKQALENYKKALSLGSSQSIKEVYDAAGIRFDFSGETIKELMLFVEKELELLEQL' A
#
# COMPACT_ATOMS: atom_id res chain seq x y z
N MET A 1 -0.33 0.03 -1.59
CA MET A 1 -0.27 -1.06 -2.59
C MET A 1 1.15 -1.32 -3.10
N TYR A 2 1.83 -0.37 -3.74
CA TYR A 2 3.17 -0.61 -4.30
C TYR A 2 4.19 -1.15 -3.28
N LYS A 3 4.29 -0.55 -2.08
CA LYS A 3 5.15 -1.04 -0.99
C LYS A 3 4.88 -2.51 -0.63
N GLN A 4 3.63 -2.88 -0.38
CA GLN A 4 3.26 -4.27 -0.12
C GLN A 4 3.66 -5.20 -1.27
N TYR A 5 3.51 -4.77 -2.53
CA TYR A 5 3.91 -5.59 -3.68
C TYR A 5 5.41 -5.83 -3.73
N LYS A 6 6.23 -4.85 -3.33
CA LYS A 6 7.68 -5.00 -3.22
C LYS A 6 8.11 -5.94 -2.09
N GLU A 7 7.29 -6.07 -1.04
CA GLU A 7 7.54 -6.95 0.11
C GLU A 7 7.01 -8.38 -0.12
N ASP A 8 5.76 -8.51 -0.54
CA ASP A 8 5.10 -9.78 -0.89
C ASP A 8 4.11 -9.57 -2.07
N PRO A 9 4.52 -9.88 -3.31
CA PRO A 9 3.68 -9.73 -4.50
C PRO A 9 2.37 -10.52 -4.44
N LYS A 10 2.36 -11.71 -3.83
CA LYS A 10 1.19 -12.59 -3.79
C LYS A 10 0.16 -12.02 -2.84
N GLN A 11 0.59 -11.69 -1.62
CA GLN A 11 -0.31 -11.12 -0.61
C GLN A 11 -0.86 -9.76 -1.06
N ALA A 12 -0.03 -8.92 -1.68
CA ALA A 12 -0.46 -7.62 -2.20
C ALA A 12 -1.57 -7.77 -3.26
N LEU A 13 -1.45 -8.75 -4.16
CA LEU A 13 -2.47 -9.01 -5.17
C LEU A 13 -3.78 -9.54 -4.55
N GLU A 14 -3.69 -10.41 -3.55
CA GLU A 14 -4.85 -10.89 -2.80
C GLU A 14 -5.57 -9.76 -2.08
N ASN A 15 -4.83 -8.91 -1.37
CA ASN A 15 -5.35 -7.72 -0.69
C ASN A 15 -6.03 -6.76 -1.68
N TYR A 16 -5.41 -6.52 -2.83
CA TYR A 16 -5.97 -5.67 -3.88
C TYR A 16 -7.30 -6.22 -4.41
N LYS A 17 -7.36 -7.52 -4.74
CA LYS A 17 -8.60 -8.17 -5.20
C LYS A 17 -9.69 -8.13 -4.13
N LYS A 18 -9.35 -8.37 -2.88
CA LYS A 18 -10.29 -8.31 -1.75
C LYS A 18 -10.88 -6.91 -1.62
N ALA A 19 -10.05 -5.87 -1.59
CA ALA A 19 -10.51 -4.49 -1.49
C ALA A 19 -11.40 -4.08 -2.68
N LEU A 20 -11.01 -4.44 -3.91
CA LEU A 20 -11.83 -4.18 -5.11
C LEU A 20 -13.20 -4.86 -5.06
N SER A 21 -13.27 -6.09 -4.53
CA SER A 21 -14.52 -6.85 -4.45
C SER A 21 -15.58 -6.18 -3.56
N LEU A 22 -15.18 -5.30 -2.64
CA LEU A 22 -16.09 -4.58 -1.76
C LEU A 22 -16.82 -3.44 -2.50
N GLY A 23 -16.23 -2.90 -3.57
CA GLY A 23 -16.80 -1.78 -4.32
C GLY A 23 -17.24 -0.62 -3.41
N SER A 24 -18.41 -0.06 -3.68
CA SER A 24 -19.03 1.01 -2.88
C SER A 24 -19.90 0.52 -1.72
N SER A 25 -19.91 -0.79 -1.44
CA SER A 25 -20.79 -1.39 -0.42
C SER A 25 -20.26 -1.26 1.02
N GLN A 26 -19.03 -0.79 1.19
CA GLN A 26 -18.35 -0.63 2.48
C GLN A 26 -17.79 0.79 2.61
N SER A 27 -17.49 1.21 3.84
CA SER A 27 -16.83 2.49 4.09
C SER A 27 -15.39 2.49 3.57
N ILE A 28 -14.85 3.68 3.30
CA ILE A 28 -13.46 3.82 2.84
C ILE A 28 -12.44 3.20 3.82
N LYS A 29 -12.71 3.28 5.13
CA LYS A 29 -11.85 2.68 6.15
C LYS A 29 -11.84 1.15 6.04
N GLU A 30 -13.00 0.53 5.86
CA GLU A 30 -13.12 -0.93 5.69
C GLU A 30 -12.44 -1.41 4.39
N VAL A 31 -12.52 -0.61 3.32
CA VAL A 31 -11.80 -0.90 2.06
C VAL A 31 -10.29 -0.87 2.26
N TYR A 32 -9.76 0.10 3.01
CA TYR A 32 -8.33 0.16 3.35
C TYR A 32 -7.89 -0.99 4.25
N ASP A 33 -8.68 -1.32 5.28
CA ASP A 33 -8.42 -2.44 6.17
C ASP A 33 -8.41 -3.77 5.38
N ALA A 34 -9.34 -3.96 4.43
CA ALA A 34 -9.37 -5.11 3.52
C ALA A 34 -8.18 -5.17 2.54
N ALA A 35 -7.62 -4.01 2.18
CA ALA A 35 -6.38 -3.89 1.42
C ALA A 35 -5.12 -4.14 2.28
N GLY A 36 -5.25 -4.41 3.58
CA GLY A 36 -4.11 -4.51 4.49
C GLY A 36 -3.37 -3.18 4.66
N ILE A 37 -4.03 -2.05 4.42
CA ILE A 37 -3.45 -0.71 4.53
C ILE A 37 -4.05 -0.05 5.77
N ARG A 38 -3.19 0.42 6.68
CA ARG A 38 -3.65 1.24 7.81
C ARG A 38 -4.25 2.53 7.26
N PHE A 39 -5.48 2.84 7.64
CA PHE A 39 -6.10 4.14 7.37
C PHE A 39 -5.50 5.21 8.32
N ASP A 40 -4.21 5.48 8.14
CA ASP A 40 -3.42 6.43 8.92
C ASP A 40 -2.64 7.34 7.97
N PHE A 41 -2.85 8.65 8.13
CA PHE A 41 -2.18 9.70 7.37
C PHE A 41 -1.35 10.62 8.28
N SER A 42 -0.95 10.10 9.44
CA SER A 42 -0.01 10.77 10.33
C SER A 42 1.31 11.10 9.61
N GLY A 43 1.99 12.14 10.09
CA GLY A 43 3.30 12.52 9.53
C GLY A 43 4.34 11.40 9.60
N GLU A 44 4.25 10.53 10.60
CA GLU A 44 5.12 9.35 10.73
C GLU A 44 4.87 8.35 9.60
N THR A 45 3.60 7.97 9.36
CA THR A 45 3.25 7.03 8.28
C THR A 45 3.61 7.60 6.91
N ILE A 46 3.39 8.91 6.67
CA ILE A 46 3.80 9.55 5.42
C ILE A 46 5.32 9.55 5.27
N LYS A 47 6.08 9.86 6.33
CA LYS A 47 7.55 9.82 6.30
C LYS A 47 8.07 8.44 5.95
N GLU A 48 7.51 7.38 6.55
CA GLU A 48 7.87 5.99 6.24
C GLU A 48 7.65 5.65 4.76
N LEU A 49 6.54 6.12 4.17
CA LEU A 49 6.26 5.92 2.75
C LEU A 49 7.23 6.68 1.85
N MET A 50 7.58 7.93 2.21
CA MET A 50 8.53 8.73 1.43
C MET A 50 9.93 8.11 1.41
N LEU A 51 10.41 7.62 2.56
CA LEU A 51 11.71 6.92 2.65
C LEU A 51 11.73 5.64 1.80
N PHE A 52 10.61 4.92 1.74
CA PHE A 52 10.49 3.76 0.86
C PHE A 52 10.58 4.16 -0.63
N VAL A 53 9.90 5.24 -1.04
CA VAL A 53 9.95 5.72 -2.44
C VAL A 53 11.34 6.21 -2.81
N GLU A 54 12.00 6.96 -1.93
CA GLU A 54 13.38 7.43 -2.12
C GLU A 54 14.33 6.26 -2.41
N LYS A 55 14.26 5.20 -1.60
CA LYS A 55 15.06 3.98 -1.82
C LYS A 55 14.77 3.32 -3.17
N GLU A 56 13.51 3.27 -3.59
CA GLU A 56 13.14 2.68 -4.89
C GLU A 56 13.65 3.52 -6.07
N LEU A 57 13.71 4.85 -5.92
CA LEU A 57 14.28 5.75 -6.93
C LEU A 57 15.79 5.61 -7.03
N GLU A 58 16.50 5.57 -5.89
CA GLU A 58 17.95 5.35 -5.85
C GLU A 58 18.35 4.05 -6.58
N LEU A 59 17.57 2.98 -6.41
CA LEU A 59 17.80 1.70 -7.10
C LEU A 59 17.64 1.81 -8.63
N LEU A 60 16.78 2.71 -9.11
CA LEU A 60 16.57 2.94 -10.55
C LEU A 60 17.66 3.82 -11.15
N GLU A 61 18.17 4.80 -10.40
CA GLU A 61 19.27 5.69 -10.84
C GLU A 61 20.63 4.99 -10.87
N GLN A 62 20.79 3.89 -10.15
CA GLN A 62 22.00 3.06 -10.13
C GLN A 62 22.08 2.07 -11.32
N LEU A 63 21.06 2.00 -12.18
CA LEU A 63 21.02 1.21 -13.41
C LEU A 63 21.47 2.03 -14.62
#